data_AF-A0A3R6R144-F1
#
_entry.id   AF-A0A3R6R144-F1
#
_cell.length_a   1.000
_cell.length_b   1.000
_cell.length_c   1.000
_cell.angle_alpha   90.00
_cell.angle_beta   90.00
_cell.angle_gamma   90.00
#
_symmetry.space_group_name_H-M   'P 1'
#
loop_
_entity.id
_entity.type
_entity.pdbx_description
1 polymer ?
#
loop_
_entity_poly.entity_id
_entity_poly.type
_entity_poly.pdbx_seq_one_letter_code
_entity_poly.pdbx_strand_id
1 'polypeptide(L)'
;MKFTFAHNNFNVIDLDKSLKFYEEALGLKEVRRKEAADGSFILVYLGDATTSYQLELTWLRDWEKDSYNLGDNEFHLAFETEDMEAAHAKHKEMGCICFENPAMGIYFINDPDGYWLEIVPAKRS
;
A
#
# COMPACT_ATOMS: atom_id res chain seq x y z
N MET A 1 8.33 -7.05 -28.69
CA MET A 1 7.54 -6.16 -27.81
C MET A 1 7.93 -6.46 -26.37
N LYS A 2 8.22 -5.43 -25.55
CA LYS A 2 8.63 -5.57 -24.15
C LYS A 2 7.56 -4.93 -23.27
N PHE A 3 7.07 -5.66 -22.28
CA PHE A 3 6.17 -5.14 -21.24
C PHE A 3 6.94 -5.01 -19.93
N THR A 4 6.59 -4.02 -19.11
CA THR A 4 7.15 -3.79 -17.79
C THR A 4 6.03 -3.52 -16.81
N PHE A 5 6.24 -3.83 -15.53
CA PHE A 5 5.32 -3.42 -14.49
C PHE A 5 5.22 -1.90 -14.40
N ALA A 6 4.01 -1.39 -14.15
CA ALA A 6 3.73 0.04 -14.09
C ALA A 6 3.26 0.46 -12.70
N HIS A 7 2.09 -0.03 -12.28
CA HIS A 7 1.51 0.28 -10.97
C HIS A 7 0.55 -0.82 -10.49
N ASN A 8 0.24 -0.79 -9.20
CA ASN A 8 -0.94 -1.45 -8.60
C ASN A 8 -1.98 -0.39 -8.25
N ASN A 9 -3.27 -0.72 -8.17
CA ASN A 9 -4.30 0.23 -7.77
C ASN A 9 -5.11 -0.29 -6.59
N PHE A 10 -5.26 0.55 -5.56
CA PHE A 10 -6.21 0.37 -4.46
C PHE A 10 -7.23 1.50 -4.45
N ASN A 11 -8.48 1.15 -4.15
CA ASN A 11 -9.51 2.13 -3.90
C ASN A 11 -9.51 2.47 -2.41
N VAL A 12 -9.48 3.75 -2.08
CA VAL A 12 -9.41 4.22 -0.69
C VAL A 12 -10.60 5.09 -0.34
N ILE A 13 -11.08 4.98 0.90
CA ILE A 13 -12.23 5.76 1.37
C ILE A 13 -11.81 7.14 1.84
N ASP A 14 -10.72 7.20 2.61
CA ASP A 14 -10.16 8.45 3.13
C ASP A 14 -8.75 8.62 2.59
N LEU A 15 -8.63 9.47 1.56
CA LEU A 15 -7.35 9.69 0.88
C LEU A 15 -6.27 10.21 1.84
N ASP A 16 -6.60 11.14 2.73
CA ASP A 16 -5.61 11.73 3.64
C ASP A 16 -5.13 10.72 4.68
N LYS A 17 -6.04 9.87 5.19
CA LYS A 17 -5.69 8.77 6.09
C LYS A 17 -4.77 7.77 5.40
N SER A 18 -5.06 7.40 4.15
CA SER A 18 -4.24 6.45 3.40
C SER A 18 -2.87 7.04 3.06
N LEU A 19 -2.79 8.31 2.62
CA LEU A 19 -1.50 8.98 2.37
C LEU A 19 -0.61 9.00 3.61
N LYS A 20 -1.16 9.37 4.78
CA LYS A 20 -0.42 9.33 6.06
C LYS A 20 0.03 7.93 6.41
N PHE A 21 -0.83 6.93 6.25
CA PHE A 21 -0.47 5.54 6.52
C PHE A 21 0.70 5.08 5.65
N TYR A 22 0.64 5.28 4.34
CA TYR A 22 1.69 4.82 3.42
C TYR A 22 3.01 5.58 3.61
N GLU A 23 2.95 6.86 3.94
CA GLU A 23 4.12 7.65 4.30
C GLU A 23 4.74 7.17 5.62
N GLU A 24 3.92 6.93 6.64
CA GLU A 24 4.39 6.51 7.95
C GLU A 24 4.88 5.07 7.93
N ALA A 25 4.08 4.10 7.50
CA ALA A 25 4.42 2.68 7.50
C ALA A 25 5.60 2.37 6.57
N LEU A 26 5.51 2.84 5.32
CA LEU A 26 6.37 2.38 4.22
C LEU A 26 7.27 3.47 3.63
N GLY A 27 7.17 4.71 4.11
CA GLY A 27 7.98 5.82 3.59
C GLY A 27 7.58 6.30 2.19
N LEU A 28 6.46 5.82 1.64
CA LEU A 28 6.04 6.17 0.29
C LEU A 28 5.63 7.63 0.20
N LYS A 29 5.91 8.27 -0.93
CA LYS A 29 5.60 9.69 -1.17
C LYS A 29 4.77 9.86 -2.43
N GLU A 30 3.90 10.86 -2.44
CA GLU A 30 3.19 11.28 -3.64
C GLU A 30 4.17 11.76 -4.70
N VAL A 31 4.13 11.12 -5.87
CA VAL A 31 4.95 11.47 -7.04
C VAL A 31 4.13 12.02 -8.20
N ARG A 32 2.81 11.78 -8.22
CA ARG A 32 1.90 12.27 -9.25
C ARG A 32 0.46 12.27 -8.74
N ARG A 33 -0.33 13.25 -9.17
CA ARG A 33 -1.77 13.35 -8.89
C ARG A 33 -2.56 13.68 -10.15
N LYS A 34 -3.76 13.13 -10.25
CA LYS A 34 -4.75 13.47 -11.27
C LYS A 34 -6.10 13.63 -10.62
N GLU A 35 -6.83 14.66 -11.06
CA GLU A 35 -8.16 14.95 -10.56
C GLU A 35 -9.12 15.04 -11.74
N ALA A 36 -10.32 14.52 -11.56
CA ALA A 36 -11.38 14.73 -12.52
C ALA A 36 -11.77 16.21 -12.55
N ALA A 37 -12.03 16.76 -13.73
CA ALA A 37 -12.44 18.16 -13.86
C ALA A 37 -13.75 18.48 -13.11
N ASP A 38 -14.61 17.47 -12.93
CA ASP A 38 -15.86 17.54 -12.17
C ASP A 38 -15.71 17.09 -10.71
N GLY A 39 -14.49 16.76 -10.26
CA GLY A 39 -14.20 16.28 -8.91
C GLY A 39 -14.77 14.89 -8.57
N SER A 40 -15.17 14.09 -9.55
CA SER A 40 -15.74 12.75 -9.31
C SER A 40 -14.72 11.75 -8.74
N PHE A 41 -13.44 11.91 -9.07
CA PHE A 41 -12.36 11.09 -8.53
C PHE A 41 -11.05 11.86 -8.38
N ILE A 42 -10.20 11.32 -7.51
CA ILE A 42 -8.80 11.70 -7.36
C ILE A 42 -7.95 10.43 -7.46
N LEU A 43 -6.90 10.49 -8.29
CA LEU A 43 -5.86 9.45 -8.39
C LEU A 43 -4.56 10.02 -7.84
N VAL A 44 -3.97 9.35 -6.85
CA VAL A 44 -2.66 9.69 -6.31
C VAL A 44 -1.72 8.52 -6.51
N TYR A 45 -0.54 8.78 -7.07
CA TYR A 45 0.50 7.79 -7.28
C TYR A 45 1.58 7.99 -6.22
N LEU A 46 1.86 6.91 -5.50
CA LEU A 46 2.90 6.82 -4.49
C LEU A 46 4.11 6.07 -5.03
N GLY A 47 5.31 6.52 -4.66
CA GLY A 47 6.57 5.87 -5.00
C GLY A 47 7.50 5.70 -3.79
N ASP A 48 8.40 4.73 -3.89
CA ASP A 48 9.45 4.38 -2.93
C ASP A 48 10.78 5.13 -3.17
N ALA A 49 10.76 6.09 -4.11
CA ALA A 49 11.92 6.84 -4.62
C ALA A 49 13.06 6.00 -5.23
N THR A 50 12.86 4.69 -5.43
CA THR A 50 13.89 3.73 -5.86
C THR A 50 13.48 3.03 -7.15
N THR A 51 12.25 2.54 -7.23
CA THR A 51 11.72 1.81 -8.38
C THR A 51 10.82 2.71 -9.23
N SER A 52 10.58 2.30 -10.48
CA SER A 52 9.58 2.97 -11.32
C SER A 52 8.14 2.48 -11.07
N TYR A 53 7.98 1.47 -10.21
CA TYR A 53 6.67 0.93 -9.88
C TYR A 53 5.95 1.88 -8.91
N GLN A 54 4.64 2.02 -9.08
CA GLN A 54 3.84 2.96 -8.29
C GLN A 54 2.66 2.25 -7.64
N LEU A 55 2.27 2.72 -6.46
CA LEU A 55 0.96 2.41 -5.89
C LEU A 55 0.02 3.56 -6.25
N GLU A 56 -1.03 3.27 -7.03
CA GLU A 56 -2.11 4.20 -7.34
C GLU A 56 -3.21 4.07 -6.29
N LEU A 57 -3.56 5.17 -5.62
CA LEU A 57 -4.73 5.28 -4.76
C LEU A 57 -5.85 5.99 -5.52
N THR A 58 -7.00 5.34 -5.63
CA THR A 58 -8.21 5.88 -6.25
C THR A 58 -9.22 6.25 -5.17
N TRP A 59 -9.47 7.54 -5.02
CA TRP A 59 -10.57 8.05 -4.20
C TRP A 59 -11.75 8.45 -5.09
N LEU A 60 -12.96 8.06 -4.69
CA LEU A 60 -14.20 8.33 -5.41
C LEU A 60 -15.12 9.18 -4.53
N ARG A 61 -15.55 10.34 -5.02
CA ARG A 61 -16.41 11.26 -4.24
C ARG A 61 -17.74 10.64 -3.86
N ASP A 62 -18.35 9.92 -4.79
CA ASP A 62 -19.72 9.42 -4.68
C ASP A 62 -19.76 7.95 -4.18
N TRP A 63 -18.69 7.48 -3.52
CA TRP A 63 -18.67 6.16 -2.87
C TRP A 63 -19.35 6.22 -1.51
N GLU A 64 -20.53 5.61 -1.40
CA GLU A 64 -21.40 5.75 -0.22
C GLU A 64 -21.23 4.65 0.85
N LYS A 65 -20.37 3.65 0.61
CA LYS A 65 -20.16 2.53 1.55
C LYS A 65 -18.98 2.79 2.48
N ASP A 66 -19.10 2.31 3.71
CA ASP A 66 -18.04 2.41 4.72
C ASP A 66 -16.83 1.49 4.45
N SER A 67 -16.90 0.59 3.46
CA SER A 67 -15.81 -0.32 3.07
C SER A 67 -15.90 -0.78 1.62
N TYR A 68 -14.76 -1.14 1.03
CA TYR A 68 -14.70 -1.94 -0.19
C TYR A 68 -14.81 -3.43 0.14
N ASN A 69 -15.49 -4.20 -0.72
CA ASN A 69 -15.46 -5.66 -0.63
C ASN A 69 -14.21 -6.15 -1.37
N LEU A 70 -13.21 -6.60 -0.61
CA LEU A 70 -11.94 -7.10 -1.14
C LEU A 70 -12.05 -8.54 -1.69
N GLY A 71 -13.17 -9.22 -1.45
CA GLY A 71 -13.41 -10.59 -1.87
C GLY A 71 -12.61 -11.63 -1.08
N ASP A 72 -12.83 -12.90 -1.41
CA ASP A 72 -12.20 -14.04 -0.71
C ASP A 72 -10.82 -14.42 -1.30
N ASN A 73 -10.40 -13.76 -2.38
CA ASN A 73 -9.13 -14.04 -3.03
C ASN A 73 -7.98 -13.43 -2.23
N GLU A 74 -6.94 -14.23 -1.99
CA GLU A 74 -5.70 -13.74 -1.39
C GLU A 74 -4.85 -13.03 -2.45
N PHE A 75 -4.82 -11.70 -2.38
CA PHE A 75 -3.89 -10.86 -3.13
C PHE A 75 -3.27 -9.84 -2.18
N HIS A 76 -2.04 -9.45 -2.46
CA HIS A 76 -1.31 -8.47 -1.68
C HIS A 76 -0.30 -7.73 -2.55
N LEU A 77 0.15 -6.57 -2.07
CA LEU A 77 1.30 -5.88 -2.61
C LEU A 77 2.50 -6.10 -1.66
N ALA A 78 3.60 -6.59 -2.19
CA ALA A 78 4.78 -6.91 -1.40
C ALA A 78 5.83 -5.79 -1.44
N PHE A 79 6.47 -5.57 -0.30
CA PHE A 79 7.58 -4.64 -0.10
C PHE A 79 8.75 -5.38 0.55
N GLU A 80 9.97 -5.05 0.11
CA GLU A 80 11.18 -5.61 0.71
C GLU A 80 11.91 -4.58 1.57
N THR A 81 12.57 -5.04 2.63
CA THR A 81 13.44 -4.21 3.46
C THR A 81 14.67 -5.00 3.92
N GLU A 82 15.78 -4.30 4.10
CA GLU A 82 16.99 -4.88 4.71
C GLU A 82 16.86 -5.01 6.23
N ASP A 83 16.01 -4.19 6.86
CA ASP A 83 15.82 -4.13 8.31
C ASP A 83 14.40 -4.57 8.71
N MET A 84 14.23 -5.90 8.78
CA MET A 84 12.96 -6.51 9.17
C MET A 84 12.60 -6.24 10.63
N GLU A 85 13.59 -6.11 11.52
CA GLU A 85 13.36 -5.91 12.95
C GLU A 85 12.81 -4.50 13.22
N ALA A 86 13.43 -3.47 12.66
CA ALA A 86 12.95 -2.10 12.79
C ALA A 86 11.58 -1.92 12.12
N ALA A 87 11.37 -2.51 10.93
CA ALA A 87 10.09 -2.45 10.25
C ALA A 87 8.98 -3.12 11.07
N HIS A 88 9.24 -4.31 11.64
CA HIS A 88 8.28 -5.03 12.47
C HIS A 88 7.93 -4.25 13.74
N ALA A 89 8.94 -3.75 14.45
CA ALA A 89 8.73 -2.96 15.67
C ALA A 89 7.85 -1.72 15.40
N LYS A 90 8.12 -1.02 14.30
CA LYS A 90 7.32 0.13 13.85
C LYS A 90 5.88 -0.25 13.53
N HIS A 91 5.68 -1.27 12.71
CA HIS A 91 4.32 -1.71 12.34
C HIS A 91 3.54 -2.27 13.54
N LYS A 92 4.24 -2.84 14.53
CA LYS A 92 3.65 -3.25 15.80
C LYS A 92 3.20 -2.06 16.63
N GLU A 93 4.00 -0.99 16.70
CA GLU A 93 3.62 0.26 17.37
C GLU A 93 2.41 0.93 16.69
N MET A 94 2.39 0.93 15.37
CA MET A 94 1.26 1.41 14.57
C MET A 94 0.00 0.53 14.72
N GLY A 95 0.13 -0.68 15.26
CA GLY A 95 -0.99 -1.62 15.44
C GLY A 95 -1.58 -2.14 14.12
N CYS A 96 -0.81 -2.17 13.04
CA CYS A 96 -1.30 -2.51 11.70
C CYS A 96 -0.94 -3.94 11.24
N ILE A 97 -0.16 -4.70 12.01
CA ILE A 97 0.18 -6.10 11.70
C ILE A 97 -1.09 -6.96 11.78
N CYS A 98 -1.43 -7.64 10.68
CA CYS A 98 -2.60 -8.50 10.58
C CYS A 98 -2.27 -10.01 10.57
N PHE A 99 -1.06 -10.37 10.16
CA PHE A 99 -0.60 -11.76 10.14
C PHE A 99 0.92 -11.85 10.21
N GLU A 100 1.44 -12.89 10.87
CA GLU A 100 2.88 -13.13 11.02
C GLU A 100 3.22 -14.58 10.67
N ASN A 101 4.29 -14.79 9.90
CA ASN A 101 4.85 -16.10 9.63
C ASN A 101 6.35 -16.14 9.95
N PRO A 102 6.71 -16.40 11.22
CA PRO A 102 8.10 -16.43 11.67
C PRO A 102 8.94 -17.50 10.95
N ALA A 103 8.34 -18.60 10.49
CA ALA A 103 9.05 -19.66 9.80
C ALA A 103 9.56 -19.23 8.41
N MET A 104 8.82 -18.34 7.75
CA MET A 104 9.22 -17.73 6.47
C MET A 104 9.96 -16.40 6.65
N GLY A 105 9.96 -15.83 7.86
CA GLY A 105 10.56 -14.53 8.14
C GLY A 105 9.80 -13.37 7.51
N ILE A 106 8.49 -13.51 7.30
CA ILE A 106 7.62 -12.50 6.69
C ILE A 106 6.45 -12.15 7.62
N TYR A 107 5.82 -11.00 7.37
CA TYR A 107 4.58 -10.61 8.02
C TYR A 107 3.76 -9.71 7.09
N PHE A 108 2.50 -9.50 7.43
CA PHE A 108 1.58 -8.67 6.67
C PHE A 108 1.04 -7.56 7.55
N ILE A 109 0.85 -6.39 6.95
CA ILE A 109 0.12 -5.28 7.54
C ILE A 109 -1.14 -5.00 6.72
N ASN A 110 -2.17 -4.48 7.38
CA ASN A 110 -3.33 -3.93 6.70
C ASN A 110 -3.22 -2.42 6.57
N ASP A 111 -3.52 -1.92 5.38
CA ASP A 111 -3.78 -0.50 5.19
C ASP A 111 -5.11 -0.09 5.84
N PRO A 112 -5.48 1.21 5.83
CA PRO A 112 -6.71 1.70 6.44
C PRO A 112 -8.01 1.11 5.87
N ASP A 113 -7.98 0.61 4.63
CA ASP A 113 -9.12 0.06 3.89
C ASP A 113 -9.10 -1.49 3.89
N GLY A 114 -8.09 -2.11 4.49
CA GLY A 114 -7.97 -3.56 4.69
C GLY A 114 -7.14 -4.29 3.64
N TYR A 115 -6.45 -3.60 2.73
CA TYR A 115 -5.54 -4.21 1.77
C TYR A 115 -4.31 -4.78 2.48
N TRP A 116 -3.98 -6.03 2.15
CA TRP A 116 -2.83 -6.72 2.71
C TRP A 116 -1.55 -6.28 2.00
N LEU A 117 -0.56 -5.93 2.81
CA LEU A 117 0.77 -5.52 2.37
C LEU A 117 1.79 -6.48 2.98
N GLU A 118 2.49 -7.24 2.14
CA GLU A 118 3.50 -8.20 2.58
C GLU A 118 4.83 -7.50 2.81
N ILE A 119 5.47 -7.77 3.95
CA ILE A 119 6.83 -7.31 4.23
C ILE A 119 7.77 -8.52 4.18
N VAL A 120 8.73 -8.48 3.26
CA VAL A 120 9.70 -9.54 3.02
C VAL A 120 11.13 -9.04 3.25
N PRO A 121 12.07 -9.92 3.65
CA PRO A 121 13.47 -9.56 3.69
C PRO A 121 14.00 -9.32 2.28
N ALA A 122 14.79 -8.26 2.09
CA ALA A 122 15.50 -8.03 0.84
C ALA A 122 16.33 -9.28 0.49
N LYS A 123 16.25 -9.72 -0.78
CA LYS A 123 17.01 -10.89 -1.23
C LYS A 123 18.50 -10.64 -1.04
N ARG A 124 19.14 -11.40 -0.15
CA ARG A 124 20.60 -11.52 -0.13
C ARG A 124 21.01 -12.25 -1.40
N SER A 125 21.54 -11.50 -2.36
CA SER A 125 22.17 -12.01 -3.58
C SER A 125 23.35 -12.93 -3.27
#